data_AF-A0A6N7PER5-F1
#
_entry.id   AF-A0A6N7PER5-F1
#
_cell.length_a   1.000
_cell.length_b   1.000
_cell.length_c   1.000
_cell.angle_alpha   90.00
_cell.angle_beta   90.00
_cell.angle_gamma   90.00
#
_symmetry.space_group_name_H-M   'P 1'
#
loop_
_entity.id
_entity.type
_entity.pdbx_description
1 polymer ?
#
loop_
_entity_poly.entity_id
_entity_poly.type
_entity_poly.pdbx_seq_one_letter_code
_entity_poly.pdbx_strand_id
1 'polypeptide(L)'
;MAAPNIDPTSAILAQGEELLRNEARILVHPLTAAFAPDFTALFEQEWVPLQAQEIQLLRAVIHADARVWFADMRLDVFVDRLHAALFLAVNKDTNDARYTAIFAKRPSELKRPVLGGQLAVMLKWPEILSGAAYQGFSDVVALLPELQTHLTFAQDAETARNAAVEASKNFRTLGERKAFTDKFNALRKATLGKLLEMPHKLTAEALPNDFADWFFPPRRRNDELSVKELAERTASLETELGALRQQHQAALDKEQAEAAKKQSREEKRAELEAARKDAAERAKRVKELEAELEKG
;
A
#
# COMPACT_ATOMS: atom_id res chain seq x y z
N MET A 1 -42.13 12.94 -3.59
CA MET A 1 -40.98 12.04 -3.29
C MET A 1 -39.68 12.73 -3.71
N ALA A 2 -38.52 12.34 -3.17
CA ALA A 2 -37.21 12.86 -3.55
C ALA A 2 -36.48 11.85 -4.43
N ALA A 3 -35.69 12.31 -5.39
CA ALA A 3 -34.89 11.42 -6.22
C ALA A 3 -33.85 10.75 -5.31
N PRO A 4 -33.70 9.41 -5.34
CA PRO A 4 -32.66 8.75 -4.56
C PRO A 4 -31.30 9.32 -4.92
N ASN A 5 -30.54 9.75 -3.90
CA ASN A 5 -29.17 10.25 -4.11
C ASN A 5 -28.27 9.07 -4.50
N ILE A 6 -27.34 9.36 -5.39
CA ILE A 6 -26.21 8.49 -5.70
C ILE A 6 -25.23 8.53 -4.53
N ASP A 7 -24.77 7.35 -4.14
CA ASP A 7 -23.76 7.19 -3.10
C ASP A 7 -22.40 7.70 -3.64
N PRO A 8 -21.77 8.69 -2.98
CA PRO A 8 -20.46 9.18 -3.41
C PRO A 8 -19.35 8.13 -3.32
N THR A 9 -19.57 7.05 -2.57
CA THR A 9 -18.61 5.94 -2.44
C THR A 9 -18.78 4.87 -3.52
N SER A 10 -19.94 4.79 -4.19
CA SER A 10 -20.21 3.78 -5.22
C SER A 10 -19.29 3.94 -6.43
N ALA A 11 -18.77 2.84 -6.96
CA ALA A 11 -17.89 2.84 -8.13
C ALA A 11 -18.42 3.74 -9.25
N ILE A 12 -17.54 4.53 -9.88
CA ILE A 12 -17.91 5.48 -10.93
C ILE A 12 -18.64 4.78 -12.10
N LEU A 13 -18.31 3.51 -12.37
CA LEU A 13 -19.00 2.70 -13.37
C LEU A 13 -20.48 2.52 -13.04
N ALA A 14 -20.79 2.19 -11.79
CA ALA A 14 -22.16 2.08 -11.32
C ALA A 14 -22.91 3.42 -11.38
N GLN A 15 -22.21 4.54 -11.14
CA GLN A 15 -22.80 5.87 -11.30
C GLN A 15 -23.14 6.17 -12.77
N GLY A 16 -22.28 5.74 -13.71
CA GLY A 16 -22.52 5.86 -15.15
C GLY A 16 -23.70 5.03 -15.64
N GLU A 17 -23.81 3.79 -15.17
CA GLU A 17 -24.97 2.93 -15.47
C GLU A 17 -26.28 3.55 -15.01
N GLU A 18 -26.32 4.12 -13.81
CA GLU A 18 -27.51 4.78 -13.30
C GLU A 18 -27.84 6.05 -14.08
N LEU A 19 -26.84 6.83 -14.50
CA LEU A 19 -27.01 7.99 -15.36
C LEU A 19 -27.66 7.60 -16.70
N LEU A 20 -27.09 6.62 -17.40
CA LEU A 20 -27.63 6.12 -18.67
C LEU A 20 -29.05 5.56 -18.51
N ARG A 21 -29.35 4.94 -17.36
CA ARG A 21 -30.69 4.45 -17.05
C ARG A 21 -31.70 5.59 -16.87
N ASN A 22 -31.32 6.70 -16.23
CA ASN A 22 -32.18 7.88 -16.15
C ASN A 22 -32.40 8.50 -17.52
N GLU A 23 -31.32 8.68 -18.28
CA GLU A 23 -31.36 9.21 -19.64
C GLU A 23 -32.33 8.41 -20.51
N ALA A 24 -32.16 7.08 -20.55
CA ALA A 24 -33.01 6.20 -21.36
C ALA A 24 -34.49 6.30 -20.98
N ARG A 25 -34.82 6.32 -19.67
CA ARG A 25 -36.21 6.46 -19.21
C ARG A 25 -36.82 7.80 -19.63
N ILE A 26 -36.05 8.87 -19.50
CA ILE A 26 -36.49 10.24 -19.86
C ILE A 26 -36.66 10.37 -21.37
N LEU A 27 -35.75 9.78 -22.15
CA LEU A 27 -35.72 9.87 -23.61
C LEU A 27 -36.90 9.13 -24.25
N VAL A 28 -37.30 7.97 -23.69
CA VAL A 28 -38.35 7.13 -24.27
C VAL A 28 -39.74 7.78 -24.18
N HIS A 29 -39.98 8.65 -23.20
CA HIS A 29 -41.30 9.26 -23.02
C HIS A 29 -41.40 10.62 -23.74
N PRO A 30 -42.35 10.83 -24.67
CA PRO A 30 -42.41 12.03 -25.51
C PRO A 30 -42.46 13.35 -24.73
N LEU A 31 -43.19 13.37 -23.62
CA LEU A 31 -43.33 14.58 -22.79
C LEU A 31 -42.06 14.96 -22.01
N THR A 32 -41.10 14.04 -21.87
CA THR A 32 -39.89 14.24 -21.06
C THR A 32 -38.60 14.20 -21.87
N ALA A 33 -38.65 13.79 -23.14
CA ALA A 33 -37.48 13.65 -24.00
C ALA A 33 -36.61 14.92 -24.08
N ALA A 34 -37.22 16.10 -23.93
CA ALA A 34 -36.51 17.38 -23.89
C ALA A 34 -35.54 17.54 -22.70
N PHE A 35 -35.67 16.72 -21.64
CA PHE A 35 -34.72 16.70 -20.50
C PHE A 35 -33.55 15.74 -20.71
N ALA A 36 -33.62 14.83 -21.69
CA ALA A 36 -32.56 13.85 -21.94
C ALA A 36 -31.20 14.49 -22.32
N PRO A 37 -31.14 15.57 -23.13
CA PRO A 37 -29.86 16.19 -23.51
C PRO A 37 -28.98 16.62 -22.33
N ASP A 38 -29.58 17.02 -21.20
CA ASP A 38 -28.80 17.39 -19.99
C ASP A 38 -28.08 16.17 -19.38
N PHE A 39 -28.70 14.98 -19.45
CA PHE A 39 -28.08 13.72 -19.01
C PHE A 39 -27.01 13.27 -20.00
N THR A 40 -27.31 13.31 -21.31
CA THR A 40 -26.33 13.00 -22.37
C THR A 40 -25.08 13.86 -22.22
N ALA A 41 -25.25 15.17 -22.02
CA ALA A 41 -24.13 16.10 -21.82
C ALA A 41 -23.32 15.76 -20.56
N LEU A 42 -23.97 15.45 -19.44
CA LEU A 42 -23.28 15.05 -18.21
C LEU A 42 -22.50 13.73 -18.39
N PHE A 43 -23.03 12.78 -19.17
CA PHE A 43 -22.32 11.55 -19.49
C PHE A 43 -21.08 11.82 -20.37
N GLU A 44 -21.28 12.45 -21.52
CA GLU A 44 -20.24 12.63 -22.52
C GLU A 44 -19.14 13.60 -22.08
N GLN A 45 -19.51 14.69 -21.41
CA GLN A 45 -18.58 15.78 -21.08
C GLN A 45 -17.91 15.62 -19.72
N GLU A 46 -18.54 14.89 -18.78
CA GLU A 46 -17.99 14.74 -17.44
C GLU A 46 -17.70 13.28 -17.07
N TRP A 47 -18.66 12.37 -17.25
CA TRP A 47 -18.46 10.98 -16.81
C TRP A 47 -17.39 10.25 -17.63
N VAL A 48 -17.43 10.34 -18.96
CA VAL A 48 -16.44 9.69 -19.85
C VAL A 48 -15.00 10.10 -19.56
N PRO A 49 -14.63 11.40 -19.50
CA PRO A 49 -13.27 11.79 -19.17
C PRO A 49 -12.88 11.38 -17.75
N LEU A 50 -13.81 11.45 -16.79
CA LEU A 50 -13.57 11.04 -15.41
C LEU A 50 -13.26 9.54 -15.29
N GLN A 51 -14.00 8.69 -16.00
CA GLN A 51 -13.74 7.25 -16.09
C GLN A 51 -12.37 6.97 -16.73
N ALA A 52 -12.02 7.69 -17.81
CA ALA A 52 -10.73 7.53 -18.46
C ALA A 52 -9.57 7.89 -17.51
N GLN A 53 -9.73 8.94 -16.71
CA GLN A 53 -8.76 9.35 -15.70
C GLN A 53 -8.60 8.31 -14.59
N GLU A 54 -9.69 7.70 -14.08
CA GLU A 54 -9.57 6.62 -13.09
C GLU A 54 -8.77 5.43 -13.63
N ILE A 55 -8.98 5.07 -14.89
CA ILE A 55 -8.21 4.02 -15.56
C ILE A 55 -6.72 4.40 -15.65
N GLN A 56 -6.39 5.64 -16.01
CA GLN A 56 -4.98 6.07 -16.07
C GLN A 56 -4.31 6.06 -14.68
N LEU A 57 -5.02 6.46 -13.63
CA LEU A 57 -4.52 6.40 -12.26
C LEU A 57 -4.29 4.96 -11.81
N LEU A 58 -5.21 4.05 -12.12
CA LEU A 58 -5.04 2.62 -11.86
C LEU A 58 -3.79 2.06 -12.57
N ARG A 59 -3.62 2.39 -13.85
CA ARG A 59 -2.43 2.00 -14.62
C ARG A 59 -1.15 2.54 -14.01
N ALA A 60 -1.15 3.80 -13.57
CA ALA A 60 0.00 4.44 -12.93
C ALA A 60 0.41 3.71 -11.64
N VAL A 61 -0.57 3.33 -10.80
CA VAL A 61 -0.32 2.53 -9.59
C VAL A 61 0.29 1.17 -9.95
N ILE A 62 -0.32 0.44 -10.88
CA ILE A 62 0.18 -0.89 -11.29
C ILE A 62 1.60 -0.81 -11.86
N HIS A 63 1.89 0.18 -12.70
CA HIS A 63 3.23 0.38 -13.24
C HIS A 63 4.24 0.74 -12.15
N ALA A 64 3.86 1.54 -11.16
CA ALA A 64 4.73 1.89 -10.04
C ALA A 64 4.98 0.67 -9.11
N ASP A 65 3.96 -0.14 -8.84
CA ASP A 65 4.09 -1.41 -8.12
C ASP A 65 5.08 -2.36 -8.83
N ALA A 66 4.99 -2.47 -10.15
CA ALA A 66 5.91 -3.29 -10.95
C ALA A 66 7.37 -2.78 -10.85
N ARG A 67 7.58 -1.46 -10.81
CA ARG A 67 8.92 -0.87 -10.61
C ARG A 67 9.46 -1.17 -9.21
N VAL A 68 8.61 -1.10 -8.18
CA VAL A 68 8.97 -1.47 -6.80
C VAL A 68 9.36 -2.94 -6.71
N TRP A 69 8.58 -3.83 -7.31
CA TRP A 69 8.88 -5.26 -7.36
C TRP A 69 10.21 -5.54 -8.08
N PHE A 70 10.45 -4.88 -9.21
CA PHE A 70 11.72 -5.02 -9.94
C PHE A 70 12.92 -4.48 -9.14
N ALA A 71 12.75 -3.37 -8.42
CA ALA A 71 13.78 -2.82 -7.54
C ALA A 71 14.15 -3.81 -6.42
N ASP A 72 13.13 -4.36 -5.76
CA ASP A 72 13.24 -5.37 -4.70
C ASP A 72 14.03 -6.60 -5.18
N MET A 73 13.65 -7.17 -6.33
CA MET A 73 14.38 -8.30 -6.93
C MET A 73 15.87 -8.00 -7.17
N ARG A 74 16.20 -6.79 -7.66
CA ARG A 74 17.59 -6.41 -7.91
C ARG A 74 18.38 -6.26 -6.62
N LEU A 75 17.76 -5.68 -5.59
CA LEU A 75 18.37 -5.57 -4.26
C LEU A 75 18.57 -6.94 -3.63
N ASP A 76 17.63 -7.88 -3.82
CA ASP A 76 17.74 -9.26 -3.36
C ASP A 76 18.93 -10.01 -3.99
N VAL A 77 19.05 -9.93 -5.32
CA VAL A 77 20.18 -10.49 -6.06
C VAL A 77 21.49 -9.83 -5.62
N PHE A 78 21.48 -8.52 -5.40
CA PHE A 78 22.64 -7.79 -4.89
C PHE A 78 23.04 -8.26 -3.49
N VAL A 79 22.07 -8.45 -2.58
CA VAL A 79 22.30 -8.97 -1.23
C VAL A 79 23.01 -10.32 -1.27
N ASP A 80 22.58 -11.24 -2.14
CA ASP A 80 23.22 -12.56 -2.27
C ASP A 80 24.67 -12.45 -2.78
N ARG A 81 24.93 -11.56 -3.75
CA ARG A 81 26.27 -11.31 -4.28
C ARG A 81 27.19 -10.65 -3.26
N LEU A 82 26.71 -9.61 -2.57
CA LEU A 82 27.47 -8.95 -1.51
C LEU A 82 27.75 -9.92 -0.36
N HIS A 83 26.77 -10.74 0.03
CA HIS A 83 26.95 -11.77 1.03
C HIS A 83 28.07 -12.73 0.65
N ALA A 84 28.06 -13.26 -0.57
CA ALA A 84 29.09 -14.19 -1.04
C ALA A 84 30.49 -13.55 -1.04
N ALA A 85 30.63 -12.33 -1.58
CA ALA A 85 31.90 -11.60 -1.64
C ALA A 85 32.44 -11.29 -0.24
N LEU A 86 31.59 -10.75 0.65
CA LEU A 86 31.99 -10.39 2.00
C LEU A 86 32.32 -11.62 2.85
N PHE A 87 31.54 -12.69 2.73
CA PHE A 87 31.78 -13.95 3.45
C PHE A 87 33.13 -14.57 3.08
N LEU A 88 33.55 -14.49 1.82
CA LEU A 88 34.88 -14.92 1.40
C LEU A 88 35.97 -13.98 1.93
N ALA A 89 35.76 -12.66 1.85
CA ALA A 89 36.74 -11.66 2.28
C ALA A 89 37.03 -11.71 3.80
N VAL A 90 36.05 -12.10 4.62
CA VAL A 90 36.24 -12.33 6.07
C VAL A 90 36.62 -13.78 6.42
N ASN A 91 37.12 -14.56 5.46
CA ASN A 91 37.51 -15.96 5.65
C ASN A 91 36.40 -16.83 6.28
N LYS A 92 35.16 -16.59 5.86
CA LYS A 92 33.94 -17.28 6.34
C LYS A 92 33.60 -17.02 7.82
N ASP A 93 34.20 -16.02 8.45
CA ASP A 93 33.87 -15.64 9.82
C ASP A 93 32.66 -14.69 9.88
N THR A 94 31.48 -15.24 10.15
CA THR A 94 30.25 -14.44 10.33
C THR A 94 30.24 -13.57 11.60
N ASN A 95 31.22 -13.73 12.50
CA ASN A 95 31.37 -12.89 13.69
C ASN A 95 32.31 -11.71 13.46
N ASP A 96 32.99 -11.63 12.31
CA ASP A 96 33.84 -10.50 11.97
C ASP A 96 33.03 -9.19 12.05
N ALA A 97 33.63 -8.16 12.66
CA ALA A 97 33.00 -6.86 12.83
C ALA A 97 32.54 -6.25 11.50
N ARG A 98 33.29 -6.49 10.41
CA ARG A 98 32.96 -6.01 9.06
C ARG A 98 31.80 -6.77 8.44
N TYR A 99 31.65 -8.05 8.73
CA TYR A 99 30.50 -8.84 8.28
C TYR A 99 29.23 -8.41 9.02
N THR A 100 29.32 -8.32 10.35
CA THR A 100 28.19 -7.97 11.22
C THR A 100 27.71 -6.53 11.06
N ALA A 101 28.59 -5.59 10.67
CA ALA A 101 28.21 -4.22 10.35
C ALA A 101 27.26 -4.10 9.14
N ILE A 102 27.39 -5.00 8.16
CA ILE A 102 26.50 -5.06 6.97
C ILE A 102 25.30 -5.98 7.24
N PHE A 103 25.56 -7.19 7.72
CA PHE A 103 24.56 -8.24 7.93
C PHE A 103 24.22 -8.40 9.42
N ALA A 104 23.61 -7.37 10.01
CA ALA A 104 23.07 -7.45 11.37
C ALA A 104 21.92 -8.48 11.50
N LYS A 105 21.20 -8.72 10.39
CA LYS A 105 20.24 -9.81 10.22
C LYS A 105 20.77 -10.79 9.16
N ARG A 106 20.24 -12.02 9.14
CA ARG A 106 20.60 -12.97 8.08
C ARG A 106 20.15 -12.41 6.72
N PRO A 107 20.88 -12.66 5.61
CA PRO A 107 20.47 -12.22 4.28
C PRO A 107 19.02 -12.58 3.94
N SER A 108 18.56 -13.79 4.28
CA SER A 108 17.17 -14.22 4.07
C SER A 108 16.14 -13.46 4.92
N GLU A 109 16.53 -12.91 6.07
CA GLU A 109 15.67 -12.07 6.91
C GLU A 109 15.64 -10.63 6.39
N LEU A 110 16.75 -10.15 5.82
CA LEU A 110 16.87 -8.81 5.22
C LEU A 110 16.03 -8.68 3.94
N LYS A 111 15.97 -9.74 3.12
CA LYS A 111 15.19 -9.82 1.87
C LYS A 111 13.69 -10.05 2.08
N ARG A 112 13.24 -10.25 3.32
CA ARG A 112 11.86 -10.65 3.62
C ARG A 112 10.85 -9.48 3.59
N PRO A 113 11.17 -8.27 4.06
CA PRO A 113 10.35 -7.09 3.83
C PRO A 113 10.45 -6.66 2.36
N VAL A 114 9.31 -6.43 1.70
CA VAL A 114 9.31 -5.92 0.33
C VAL A 114 9.73 -4.46 0.33
N LEU A 115 10.81 -4.16 -0.40
CA LEU A 115 11.41 -2.86 -0.65
C LEU A 115 11.63 -1.98 0.59
N GLY A 116 10.60 -1.32 1.14
CA GLY A 116 10.75 -0.23 2.12
C GLY A 116 11.56 -0.62 3.38
N GLY A 117 11.35 -1.83 3.92
CA GLY A 117 12.12 -2.32 5.07
C GLY A 117 13.58 -2.69 4.73
N GLN A 118 13.81 -3.26 3.55
CA GLN A 118 15.12 -3.63 3.04
C GLN A 118 15.93 -2.38 2.63
N LEU A 119 15.30 -1.46 1.92
CA LEU A 119 15.85 -0.20 1.41
C LEU A 119 16.39 0.67 2.55
N ALA A 120 15.62 0.84 3.64
CA ALA A 120 16.05 1.63 4.80
C ALA A 120 17.36 1.11 5.44
N VAL A 121 17.59 -0.21 5.38
CA VAL A 121 18.86 -0.81 5.85
C VAL A 121 19.95 -0.60 4.82
N MET A 122 19.69 -0.90 3.55
CA MET A 122 20.70 -0.86 2.49
C MET A 122 21.16 0.55 2.13
N LEU A 123 20.36 1.60 2.39
CA LEU A 123 20.77 2.99 2.20
C LEU A 123 21.99 3.39 3.04
N LYS A 124 22.26 2.68 4.14
CA LYS A 124 23.42 2.92 5.02
C LYS A 124 24.69 2.24 4.51
N TRP A 125 24.55 1.25 3.63
CA TRP A 125 25.66 0.40 3.20
C TRP A 125 26.71 1.10 2.35
N PRO A 126 26.39 2.03 1.42
CA PRO A 126 27.42 2.74 0.66
C PRO A 126 28.44 3.46 1.54
N GLU A 127 27.99 4.08 2.64
CA GLU A 127 28.86 4.76 3.59
C GLU A 127 29.75 3.77 4.34
N ILE A 128 29.16 2.68 4.85
CA ILE A 128 29.90 1.64 5.59
C ILE A 128 30.97 1.00 4.69
N LEU A 129 30.59 0.58 3.48
CA LEU A 129 31.46 -0.13 2.54
C LEU A 129 32.56 0.77 1.93
N SER A 130 32.38 2.10 1.97
CA SER A 130 33.42 3.06 1.56
C SER A 130 34.44 3.35 2.67
N GLY A 131 34.18 2.86 3.89
CA GLY A 131 35.05 3.07 5.04
C GLY A 131 36.41 2.36 4.93
N ALA A 132 37.41 2.87 5.66
CA ALA A 132 38.77 2.34 5.66
C ALA A 132 38.86 0.84 5.98
N ALA A 133 37.92 0.32 6.78
CA ALA A 133 37.84 -1.10 7.15
C ALA A 133 37.61 -2.06 5.96
N TYR A 134 37.12 -1.55 4.82
CA TYR A 134 36.80 -2.33 3.63
C TYR A 134 37.77 -2.11 2.46
N GLN A 135 38.75 -1.20 2.57
CA GLN A 135 39.70 -0.89 1.48
C GLN A 135 40.53 -2.09 1.02
N GLY A 136 40.74 -3.09 1.89
CA GLY A 136 41.41 -4.35 1.54
C GLY A 136 40.53 -5.40 0.85
N PHE A 137 39.22 -5.13 0.70
CA PHE A 137 38.25 -6.07 0.13
C PHE A 137 37.83 -5.63 -1.28
N SER A 138 38.74 -5.80 -2.25
CA SER A 138 38.55 -5.32 -3.63
C SER A 138 37.23 -5.76 -4.25
N ASP A 139 36.86 -7.03 -4.08
CA ASP A 139 35.64 -7.61 -4.67
C ASP A 139 34.36 -7.03 -4.05
N VAL A 140 34.43 -6.62 -2.78
CA VAL A 140 33.31 -5.97 -2.07
C VAL A 140 33.19 -4.52 -2.48
N VAL A 141 34.32 -3.79 -2.53
CA VAL A 141 34.36 -2.38 -2.94
C VAL A 141 33.94 -2.21 -4.40
N ALA A 142 34.26 -3.17 -5.27
CA ALA A 142 33.84 -3.16 -6.67
C ALA A 142 32.31 -3.19 -6.88
N LEU A 143 31.54 -3.62 -5.88
CA LEU A 143 30.07 -3.67 -5.94
C LEU A 143 29.41 -2.33 -5.58
N LEU A 144 30.14 -1.36 -5.05
CA LEU A 144 29.60 -0.07 -4.61
C LEU A 144 28.85 0.72 -5.70
N PRO A 145 29.37 0.87 -6.94
CA PRO A 145 28.66 1.62 -7.98
C PRO A 145 27.33 0.94 -8.38
N GLU A 146 27.32 -0.40 -8.37
CA GLU A 146 26.12 -1.18 -8.64
C GLU A 146 25.08 -0.98 -7.53
N LEU A 147 25.50 -1.03 -6.26
CA LEU A 147 24.63 -0.77 -5.12
C LEU A 147 23.97 0.61 -5.20
N GLN A 148 24.76 1.66 -5.43
CA GLN A 148 24.27 3.03 -5.55
C GLN A 148 23.23 3.15 -6.67
N THR A 149 23.48 2.50 -7.81
CA THR A 149 22.53 2.46 -8.93
C THR A 149 21.20 1.81 -8.54
N HIS A 150 21.25 0.67 -7.85
CA HIS A 150 20.03 -0.02 -7.41
C HIS A 150 19.27 0.77 -6.34
N LEU A 151 19.97 1.42 -5.41
CA LEU A 151 19.37 2.24 -4.35
C LEU A 151 18.65 3.46 -4.91
N THR A 152 19.27 4.20 -5.83
CA THR A 152 18.62 5.34 -6.50
C THR A 152 17.36 4.89 -7.23
N PHE A 153 17.44 3.79 -7.98
CA PHE A 153 16.28 3.24 -8.68
C PHE A 153 15.16 2.82 -7.71
N ALA A 154 15.51 2.21 -6.57
CA ALA A 154 14.57 1.80 -5.54
C ALA A 154 13.85 2.99 -4.88
N GLN A 155 14.60 4.05 -4.54
CA GLN A 155 14.03 5.28 -3.97
C GLN A 155 13.08 5.98 -4.95
N ASP A 156 13.47 6.06 -6.23
CA ASP A 156 12.62 6.63 -7.28
C ASP A 156 11.34 5.80 -7.47
N ALA A 157 11.45 4.47 -7.43
CA ALA A 157 10.30 3.57 -7.54
C ALA A 157 9.33 3.71 -6.35
N GLU A 158 9.84 3.76 -5.12
CA GLU A 158 9.04 3.96 -3.92
C GLU A 158 8.34 5.33 -3.93
N THR A 159 9.06 6.38 -4.29
CA THR A 159 8.51 7.74 -4.41
C THR A 159 7.40 7.79 -5.46
N ALA A 160 7.64 7.21 -6.65
CA ALA A 160 6.65 7.15 -7.71
C ALA A 160 5.40 6.35 -7.31
N ARG A 161 5.58 5.24 -6.59
CA ARG A 161 4.46 4.44 -6.07
C ARG A 161 3.63 5.22 -5.07
N ASN A 162 4.26 5.86 -4.10
CA ASN A 162 3.56 6.65 -3.09
C ASN A 162 2.77 7.80 -3.73
N ALA A 163 3.37 8.51 -4.68
CA ALA A 163 2.70 9.56 -5.45
C ALA A 163 1.51 9.02 -6.27
N ALA A 164 1.65 7.88 -6.95
CA ALA A 164 0.56 7.28 -7.73
C ALA A 164 -0.62 6.81 -6.86
N VAL A 165 -0.32 6.17 -5.72
CA VAL A 165 -1.33 5.73 -4.75
C VAL A 165 -2.04 6.94 -4.14
N GLU A 166 -1.30 7.99 -3.78
CA GLU A 166 -1.86 9.23 -3.27
C GLU A 166 -2.75 9.93 -4.32
N ALA A 167 -2.31 10.02 -5.58
CA ALA A 167 -3.11 10.59 -6.66
C ALA A 167 -4.41 9.81 -6.87
N SER A 168 -4.36 8.47 -6.85
CA SER A 168 -5.55 7.62 -6.94
C SER A 168 -6.51 7.82 -5.75
N LYS A 169 -5.96 7.90 -4.52
CA LYS A 169 -6.75 8.17 -3.32
C LYS A 169 -7.39 9.55 -3.36
N ASN A 170 -6.63 10.58 -3.71
CA ASN A 170 -7.10 11.95 -3.82
C ASN A 170 -8.21 12.04 -4.87
N PHE A 171 -8.02 11.47 -6.07
CA PHE A 171 -9.07 11.40 -7.08
C PHE A 171 -10.40 10.81 -6.58
N ARG A 172 -10.32 9.76 -5.74
CA ARG A 172 -11.52 9.10 -5.17
C ARG A 172 -12.17 9.87 -4.02
N THR A 173 -11.39 10.61 -3.23
CA THR A 173 -11.84 11.18 -1.95
C THR A 173 -12.01 12.70 -1.99
N LEU A 174 -11.20 13.37 -2.81
CA LEU A 174 -11.02 14.82 -2.85
C LEU A 174 -11.08 15.27 -4.32
N GLY A 175 -12.20 15.86 -4.72
CA GLY A 175 -12.28 16.61 -5.98
C GLY A 175 -13.31 16.07 -6.96
N GLU A 176 -12.85 15.68 -8.14
CA GLU A 176 -13.64 15.61 -9.38
C GLU A 176 -14.74 14.54 -9.35
N ARG A 177 -14.47 13.37 -8.75
CA ARG A 177 -15.51 12.32 -8.61
C ARG A 177 -16.65 12.73 -7.71
N LYS A 178 -16.35 13.43 -6.61
CA LYS A 178 -17.37 13.98 -5.73
C LYS A 178 -18.15 15.10 -6.44
N ALA A 179 -17.44 16.01 -7.10
CA ALA A 179 -18.07 17.09 -7.86
C ALA A 179 -19.02 16.56 -8.95
N PHE A 180 -18.62 15.51 -9.67
CA PHE A 180 -19.49 14.80 -10.61
C PHE A 180 -20.71 14.20 -9.90
N THR A 181 -20.53 13.50 -8.77
CA THR A 181 -21.64 12.92 -8.01
C THR A 181 -22.62 13.99 -7.55
N ASP A 182 -22.13 15.14 -7.07
CA ASP A 182 -22.94 16.26 -6.62
C ASP A 182 -23.72 16.88 -7.78
N LYS A 183 -23.08 17.07 -8.94
CA LYS A 183 -23.74 17.54 -10.17
C LYS A 183 -24.80 16.56 -10.68
N PHE A 184 -24.50 15.27 -10.68
CA PHE A 184 -25.46 14.25 -11.10
C PHE A 184 -26.67 14.22 -10.16
N ASN A 185 -26.45 14.28 -8.84
CA ASN A 185 -27.52 14.40 -7.86
C ASN A 185 -28.33 15.69 -8.03
N ALA A 186 -27.69 16.81 -8.35
CA ALA A 186 -28.36 18.07 -8.62
C ALA A 186 -29.24 17.99 -9.88
N LEU A 187 -28.73 17.39 -10.97
CA LEU A 187 -29.49 17.16 -12.20
C LEU A 187 -30.71 16.27 -11.94
N ARG A 188 -30.53 15.15 -11.24
CA ARG A 188 -31.65 14.26 -10.86
C ARG A 188 -32.73 14.99 -10.06
N LYS A 189 -32.33 15.83 -9.10
CA LYS A 189 -33.27 16.63 -8.29
C LYS A 189 -34.01 17.69 -9.12
N ALA A 190 -33.28 18.41 -9.98
CA ALA A 190 -33.86 19.44 -10.84
C ALA A 190 -34.86 18.83 -11.84
N THR A 191 -34.51 17.72 -12.48
CA THR A 191 -35.41 17.01 -13.39
C THR A 191 -36.62 16.45 -12.65
N LEU A 192 -36.44 15.86 -11.46
CA LEU A 192 -37.57 15.39 -10.67
C LEU A 192 -38.54 16.54 -10.32
N GLY A 193 -38.02 17.71 -9.93
CA GLY A 193 -38.85 18.88 -9.65
C GLY A 193 -39.71 19.27 -10.85
N LYS A 194 -39.14 19.29 -12.06
CA LYS A 194 -39.87 19.55 -13.31
C LYS A 194 -40.95 18.48 -13.56
N LEU A 195 -40.63 17.20 -13.38
CA LEU A 195 -41.58 16.10 -13.56
C LEU A 195 -42.76 16.14 -12.59
N LEU A 196 -42.53 16.54 -11.33
CA LEU A 196 -43.57 16.67 -10.32
C LEU A 196 -44.56 17.81 -10.63
N GLU A 197 -44.13 18.84 -11.36
CA GLU A 197 -45.01 19.93 -11.78
C GLU A 197 -45.86 19.57 -13.01
N MET A 198 -45.47 18.55 -13.79
CA MET A 198 -46.12 18.22 -15.07
C MET A 198 -47.59 17.84 -14.93
N PRO A 199 -48.04 17.01 -13.97
CA PRO A 199 -49.46 16.69 -13.81
C PRO A 199 -50.35 17.92 -13.56
N HIS A 200 -49.79 18.97 -12.93
CA HIS A 200 -50.50 20.22 -12.66
C HIS A 200 -50.47 21.19 -13.85
N LYS A 201 -49.42 21.15 -14.68
CA LYS A 201 -49.23 22.05 -15.83
C LYS A 201 -49.84 21.50 -17.12
N LEU A 202 -49.85 20.18 -17.29
CA LEU A 202 -50.34 19.48 -18.48
C LEU A 202 -51.65 18.76 -18.18
N THR A 203 -52.65 19.50 -17.72
CA THR A 203 -53.95 18.94 -17.32
C THR A 203 -54.69 18.23 -18.46
N ALA A 204 -54.40 18.58 -19.72
CA ALA A 204 -54.96 17.94 -20.91
C ALA A 204 -54.46 16.51 -21.12
N GLU A 205 -53.29 16.16 -20.59
CA GLU A 205 -52.66 14.84 -20.75
C GLU A 205 -53.11 13.83 -19.67
N ALA A 206 -53.91 14.27 -18.69
CA ALA A 206 -54.43 13.44 -17.59
C ALA A 206 -53.33 12.61 -16.87
N LEU A 207 -52.14 13.19 -16.69
CA LEU A 207 -51.01 12.50 -16.07
C LEU A 207 -51.30 12.13 -14.60
N PRO A 208 -50.87 10.96 -14.14
CA PRO A 208 -51.09 10.55 -12.76
C PRO A 208 -50.17 11.31 -11.79
N ASN A 209 -50.54 11.37 -10.52
CA ASN A 209 -49.78 12.09 -9.49
C ASN A 209 -48.40 11.46 -9.19
N ASP A 210 -48.21 10.19 -9.56
CA ASP A 210 -46.95 9.42 -9.42
C ASP A 210 -46.13 9.39 -10.73
N PHE A 211 -46.48 10.22 -11.72
CA PHE A 211 -45.81 10.26 -13.03
C PHE A 211 -44.28 10.38 -12.93
N ALA A 212 -43.79 11.14 -11.96
CA ALA A 212 -42.36 11.32 -11.73
C ALA A 212 -41.62 10.03 -11.32
N ASP A 213 -42.32 9.09 -10.67
CA ASP A 213 -41.76 7.82 -10.19
C ASP A 213 -41.48 6.84 -11.33
N TRP A 214 -42.05 7.06 -12.51
CA TRP A 214 -41.75 6.25 -13.70
C TRP A 214 -40.30 6.45 -14.18
N PHE A 215 -39.74 7.64 -13.91
CA PHE A 215 -38.40 8.04 -14.33
C PHE A 215 -37.37 7.88 -13.21
N PHE A 216 -37.82 8.11 -11.97
CA PHE A 216 -37.04 7.95 -10.75
C PHE A 216 -37.74 6.96 -9.82
N PRO A 217 -37.78 5.66 -10.19
CA PRO A 217 -38.45 4.68 -9.36
C PRO A 217 -37.84 4.70 -7.97
N PRO A 218 -38.66 4.66 -6.91
CA PRO A 218 -38.15 4.48 -5.57
C PRO A 218 -37.26 3.24 -5.59
N ARG A 219 -36.08 3.35 -4.97
CA ARG A 219 -35.23 2.19 -4.70
C ARG A 219 -36.16 1.07 -4.21
N ARG A 220 -36.09 -0.11 -4.84
CA ARG A 220 -36.94 -1.22 -4.39
C ARG A 220 -36.66 -1.36 -2.90
N ARG A 221 -37.65 -1.68 -2.07
CA ARG A 221 -37.50 -1.84 -0.60
C ARG A 221 -36.36 -2.80 -0.17
N ASN A 222 -35.71 -3.47 -1.12
CA ASN A 222 -34.56 -4.35 -0.95
C ASN A 222 -33.20 -3.70 -1.28
N ASP A 223 -33.14 -2.43 -1.70
CA ASP A 223 -31.88 -1.72 -2.00
C ASP A 223 -31.38 -0.85 -0.83
N GLU A 224 -32.24 -0.56 0.16
CA GLU A 224 -31.76 -0.16 1.48
C GLU A 224 -31.40 -1.45 2.22
N LEU A 225 -30.09 -1.67 2.44
CA LEU A 225 -29.62 -2.76 3.28
C LEU A 225 -30.42 -2.68 4.59
N SER A 226 -31.19 -3.73 4.86
CA SER A 226 -31.93 -3.87 6.11
C SER A 226 -30.96 -3.72 7.29
N VAL A 227 -31.48 -3.39 8.47
CA VAL A 227 -30.66 -3.36 9.71
C VAL A 227 -29.86 -4.65 9.87
N LYS A 228 -30.43 -5.78 9.43
CA LYS A 228 -29.77 -7.07 9.40
C LYS A 228 -28.62 -7.13 8.40
N GLU A 229 -28.82 -6.71 7.16
CA GLU A 229 -27.76 -6.72 6.13
C GLU A 229 -26.66 -5.69 6.42
N LEU A 230 -27.00 -4.53 7.00
CA LEU A 230 -26.02 -3.58 7.53
C LEU A 230 -25.23 -4.20 8.68
N ALA A 231 -25.89 -4.91 9.61
CA ALA A 231 -25.20 -5.61 10.68
C ALA A 231 -24.30 -6.74 10.15
N GLU A 232 -24.72 -7.47 9.12
CA GLU A 232 -23.90 -8.49 8.46
C GLU A 232 -22.71 -7.88 7.72
N ARG A 233 -22.90 -6.74 7.03
CA ARG A 233 -21.83 -5.99 6.37
C ARG A 233 -20.84 -5.44 7.40
N THR A 234 -21.33 -4.87 8.50
CA THR A 234 -20.50 -4.41 9.61
C THR A 234 -19.74 -5.57 10.25
N ALA A 235 -20.38 -6.70 10.51
CA ALA A 235 -19.72 -7.88 11.03
C ALA A 235 -18.63 -8.43 10.08
N SER A 236 -18.88 -8.41 8.76
CA SER A 236 -17.88 -8.77 7.75
C SER A 236 -16.70 -7.80 7.76
N LEU A 237 -16.96 -6.49 7.78
CA LEU A 237 -15.91 -5.47 7.84
C LEU A 237 -15.15 -5.52 9.17
N GLU A 238 -15.80 -5.80 10.29
CA GLU A 238 -15.17 -6.01 11.58
C GLU A 238 -14.32 -7.29 11.59
N THR A 239 -14.72 -8.33 10.86
CA THR A 239 -13.93 -9.54 10.67
C THR A 239 -12.68 -9.25 9.83
N GLU A 240 -12.82 -8.52 8.72
CA GLU A 240 -11.69 -8.08 7.89
C GLU A 240 -10.75 -7.16 8.67
N LEU A 241 -11.30 -6.22 9.44
CA LEU A 241 -10.55 -5.31 10.28
C LEU A 241 -9.87 -6.05 11.43
N GLY A 242 -10.53 -7.07 11.99
CA GLY A 242 -9.95 -7.99 12.96
C GLY A 242 -8.79 -8.79 12.39
N ALA A 243 -8.93 -9.33 11.18
CA ALA A 243 -7.87 -10.03 10.47
C ALA A 243 -6.69 -9.08 10.16
N LEU A 244 -6.97 -7.85 9.72
CA LEU A 244 -5.93 -6.85 9.46
C LEU A 244 -5.22 -6.41 10.75
N ARG A 245 -5.97 -6.24 11.85
CA ARG A 245 -5.38 -5.99 13.19
C ARG A 245 -4.53 -7.16 13.65
N GLN A 246 -4.94 -8.40 13.42
CA GLN A 246 -4.14 -9.58 13.72
C GLN A 246 -2.86 -9.63 12.86
N GLN A 247 -2.94 -9.30 11.57
CA GLN A 247 -1.75 -9.21 10.71
C GLN A 247 -0.79 -8.11 11.19
N HIS A 248 -1.32 -6.95 11.57
CA HIS A 248 -0.55 -5.85 12.14
C HIS A 248 0.10 -6.24 13.48
N GLN A 249 -0.66 -6.88 14.38
CA GLN A 249 -0.15 -7.34 15.67
C GLN A 249 0.89 -8.45 15.48
N ALA A 250 0.67 -9.40 14.58
CA ALA A 250 1.66 -10.43 14.25
C ALA A 250 2.95 -9.84 13.66
N ALA A 251 2.85 -8.75 12.89
CA ALA A 251 4.00 -8.01 12.40
C ALA A 251 4.76 -7.33 13.57
N LEU A 252 4.04 -6.67 14.48
CA LEU A 252 4.62 -6.06 15.69
C LEU A 252 5.27 -7.10 16.61
N ASP A 253 4.58 -8.21 16.90
CA ASP A 253 5.08 -9.27 17.77
C ASP A 253 6.33 -9.92 17.17
N LYS A 254 6.38 -10.06 15.84
CA LYS A 254 7.56 -10.55 15.14
C LYS A 254 8.73 -9.56 15.25
N GLU A 255 8.47 -8.26 15.11
CA GLU A 255 9.49 -7.22 15.27
C GLU A 255 10.03 -7.19 16.71
N GLN A 256 9.15 -7.28 17.71
CA GLN A 256 9.51 -7.37 19.13
C GLN A 256 10.27 -8.65 19.46
N ALA A 257 9.85 -9.81 18.93
CA ALA A 257 10.54 -11.08 19.13
C ALA A 257 11.93 -11.10 18.46
N GLU A 258 12.09 -10.46 17.31
CA GLU A 258 13.41 -10.26 16.68
C GLU A 258 14.30 -9.35 17.53
N ALA A 259 13.75 -8.26 18.10
CA ALA A 259 14.48 -7.38 19.01
C ALA A 259 14.92 -8.13 20.29
N ALA A 260 14.03 -8.90 20.92
CA ALA A 260 14.34 -9.70 22.11
C ALA A 260 15.40 -10.79 21.82
N LYS A 261 15.31 -11.47 20.68
CA LYS A 261 16.34 -12.44 20.24
C LYS A 261 17.68 -11.78 20.02
N LYS A 262 17.71 -10.55 19.48
CA LYS A 262 18.94 -9.79 19.30
C LYS A 262 19.56 -9.45 20.66
N GLN A 263 18.78 -8.93 21.60
CA GLN A 263 19.23 -8.61 22.94
C GLN A 263 19.79 -9.85 23.68
N SER A 264 19.07 -10.98 23.64
CA SER A 264 19.55 -12.23 24.25
C SER A 264 20.85 -12.76 23.62
N ARG A 265 21.04 -12.57 22.30
CA ARG A 265 22.30 -12.94 21.63
C ARG A 265 23.45 -12.02 22.04
N GLU A 266 23.20 -10.73 22.21
CA GLU A 266 24.19 -9.77 22.69
C GLU A 266 24.61 -10.08 24.13
N GLU A 267 23.66 -10.39 25.01
CA GLU A 267 23.93 -10.83 26.39
C GLU A 267 24.78 -12.11 26.42
N LYS A 268 24.40 -13.14 25.67
CA LYS A 268 25.17 -14.40 25.59
C LYS A 268 26.56 -14.20 24.99
N ARG A 269 26.73 -13.28 24.03
CA ARG A 269 28.05 -12.94 23.49
C ARG A 269 28.91 -12.24 24.54
N ALA A 270 28.34 -11.31 25.31
CA ALA A 270 29.04 -10.65 26.40
C ALA A 270 29.46 -11.65 27.49
N GLU A 271 28.58 -12.58 27.85
CA GLU A 271 28.87 -13.64 28.82
C GLU A 271 29.97 -14.60 28.32
N LEU A 272 29.94 -14.97 27.04
CA LEU A 272 30.96 -15.82 26.42
C LEU A 272 32.33 -15.11 26.38
N GLU A 273 32.38 -13.82 26.08
CA GLU A 273 33.61 -13.03 26.11
C GLU A 273 34.16 -12.87 27.54
N ALA A 274 33.29 -12.69 28.53
CA ALA A 274 33.69 -12.68 29.94
C ALA A 274 34.30 -14.05 30.35
N ALA A 275 33.62 -15.15 30.02
CA ALA A 275 34.10 -16.50 30.33
C ALA A 275 35.44 -16.83 29.65
N ARG A 276 35.68 -16.32 28.43
CA ARG A 276 36.96 -16.44 27.73
C ARG A 276 38.10 -15.71 28.44
N LYS A 277 37.84 -14.50 28.96
CA LYS A 277 38.83 -13.75 29.74
C LYS A 277 39.19 -14.49 31.03
N ASP A 278 38.19 -14.97 31.76
CA ASP A 278 38.41 -15.74 32.99
C ASP A 278 39.20 -17.02 32.73
N ALA A 279 38.90 -17.74 31.63
CA ALA A 279 39.65 -18.93 31.23
C ALA A 279 41.11 -18.61 30.89
N ALA A 280 41.37 -17.48 30.20
CA ALA A 280 42.71 -17.04 29.88
C ALA A 280 43.52 -16.65 31.14
N GLU A 281 42.89 -16.01 32.12
CA GLU A 281 43.51 -15.68 33.41
C GLU A 281 43.83 -16.93 34.23
N ARG A 282 42.90 -17.88 34.31
CA ARG A 282 43.15 -19.18 34.97
C ARG A 282 44.28 -19.95 34.31
N ALA A 283 44.32 -19.97 32.97
CA ALA A 283 45.40 -20.64 32.22
C ALA A 283 46.78 -19.99 32.49
N LYS A 284 46.85 -18.66 32.63
CA LYS A 284 48.08 -17.97 33.07
C LYS A 284 48.48 -18.41 34.47
N ARG A 285 47.53 -18.47 35.42
CA ARG A 285 47.80 -18.85 36.81
C ARG A 285 48.28 -20.30 36.95
N VAL A 286 47.73 -21.23 36.17
CA VAL A 286 48.20 -22.63 36.12
C VAL A 286 49.65 -22.68 35.65
N LYS A 287 50.00 -21.97 34.57
CA LYS A 287 51.39 -21.90 34.08
C LYS A 287 52.36 -21.29 35.09
N GLU A 288 51.93 -20.28 35.85
CA GLU A 288 52.74 -19.71 36.93
C GLU A 288 53.01 -20.73 38.04
N LEU A 289 52.00 -21.48 38.48
CA LEU A 289 52.13 -22.51 39.51
C LEU A 289 52.99 -23.71 39.05
N GLU A 290 52.85 -24.14 37.78
CA GLU A 290 53.70 -25.17 37.18
C GLU A 290 55.18 -24.72 37.16
N ALA A 291 55.43 -23.44 36.80
CA ALA A 291 56.78 -22.88 36.80
C ALA A 291 57.37 -22.69 38.21
N GLU A 292 56.55 -22.53 39.26
CA GLU A 292 57.00 -22.52 40.65
C GLU A 292 57.35 -23.93 41.16
N LEU A 293 56.61 -24.96 40.74
CA LEU A 293 56.87 -26.36 41.10
C LEU A 293 58.12 -26.95 40.43
N GLU A 294 58.47 -26.52 39.22
CA GLU A 294 59.72 -26.94 38.56
C GLU A 294 60.99 -26.29 39.12
N LYS A 295 60.85 -25.25 39.96
CA LYS A 295 61.97 -24.53 40.59
C LYS A 295 62.24 -24.91 42.05
N GLY A 296 61.37 -25.72 42.66
CA GLY A 296 61.53 -26.28 44.02
C GLY A 296 62.06 -27.70 43.98
#